data_AF-A0A260P9X0-F1
#
_entry.id   AF-A0A260P9X0-F1
#
_cell.length_a   1.000
_cell.length_b   1.000
_cell.length_c   1.000
_cell.angle_alpha   90.00
_cell.angle_beta   90.00
_cell.angle_gamma   90.00
#
_symmetry.space_group_name_H-M   'P 1'
#
loop_
_entity.id
_entity.type
_entity.pdbx_description
1 polymer ?
#
loop_
_entity_poly.entity_id
_entity_poly.type
_entity_poly.pdbx_seq_one_letter_code
_entity_poly.pdbx_strand_id
1 'polypeptide(L)'
;MADSQPDLIAHWQNLNAQADAGTITIPSDVAAECDAACVTYLAHLDKMKVDARAMDVATPWGALKSAQDLQARFGRLATGTDRSLDIILQQHIDVIESMRMLFRRYFDETEATDTQTAANVTALTPPN
;
A
#
# COMPACT_ATOMS: atom_id res chain seq x y z
N MET A 1 -15.51 -1.59 -25.10
CA MET A 1 -15.90 -2.45 -23.96
C MET A 1 -14.72 -2.38 -23.00
N ALA A 2 -14.78 -1.53 -21.99
CA ALA A 2 -13.75 -1.50 -20.95
C ALA A 2 -14.15 -2.59 -19.96
N ASP A 3 -13.34 -3.64 -19.88
CA ASP A 3 -13.47 -4.63 -18.82
C ASP A 3 -13.55 -3.89 -17.50
N SER A 4 -14.62 -4.15 -16.74
CA SER A 4 -14.80 -3.61 -15.40
C SER A 4 -13.63 -4.10 -14.57
N GLN A 5 -12.60 -3.25 -14.44
CA GLN A 5 -11.46 -3.52 -13.58
C GLN A 5 -12.04 -3.85 -12.19
N PRO A 6 -11.74 -5.03 -11.62
CA PRO A 6 -12.27 -5.39 -10.32
C PRO A 6 -11.96 -4.26 -9.34
N ASP A 7 -12.90 -3.97 -8.43
CA ASP A 7 -12.62 -3.09 -7.31
C ASP A 7 -11.56 -3.77 -6.43
N LEU A 8 -10.30 -3.47 -6.75
CA LEU A 8 -9.14 -4.10 -6.13
C LEU A 8 -9.10 -3.79 -4.64
N ILE A 9 -9.52 -2.58 -4.22
CA ILE A 9 -9.54 -2.23 -2.81
C ILE A 9 -10.61 -3.05 -2.08
N ALA A 10 -11.80 -3.23 -2.65
CA ALA A 10 -12.83 -4.09 -2.06
C ALA A 10 -12.39 -5.55 -1.96
N HIS A 11 -11.63 -6.05 -2.95
CA HIS A 11 -11.07 -7.40 -2.90
C HIS A 11 -10.10 -7.58 -1.73
N TRP A 12 -9.14 -6.67 -1.55
CA TRP A 12 -8.17 -6.77 -0.46
C TRP A 12 -8.79 -6.51 0.92
N GLN A 13 -9.79 -5.64 1.01
CA GLN A 13 -10.58 -5.46 2.24
C GLN A 13 -11.32 -6.75 2.62
N ASN A 14 -11.88 -7.47 1.63
CA ASN A 14 -12.52 -8.74 1.87
C ASN A 14 -11.53 -9.83 2.34
N LEU A 15 -10.34 -9.89 1.76
CA LEU A 15 -9.29 -10.81 2.22
C LEU A 15 -8.84 -10.48 3.65
N ASN A 16 -8.72 -9.19 4.00
CA ASN A 16 -8.44 -8.78 5.38
C ASN A 16 -9.54 -9.26 6.34
N ALA A 17 -10.81 -9.12 5.98
CA ALA A 17 -11.92 -9.60 6.81
C ALA A 17 -11.94 -11.14 6.96
N GLN A 18 -11.54 -11.87 5.92
CA GLN A 18 -11.37 -13.33 5.98
C GLN A 18 -10.19 -13.74 6.87
N ALA A 19 -9.07 -13.01 6.81
CA ALA A 19 -7.96 -13.20 7.73
C ALA A 19 -8.36 -12.89 9.18
N ASP A 20 -9.14 -11.83 9.44
CA ASP A 20 -9.71 -11.55 10.78
C ASP A 20 -10.58 -12.70 11.31
N ALA A 21 -11.26 -13.42 10.42
CA ALA A 21 -12.06 -14.58 10.77
C ALA A 21 -11.22 -15.88 10.91
N GLY A 22 -9.90 -15.82 10.70
CA GLY A 22 -9.00 -16.97 10.70
C GLY A 22 -9.24 -17.94 9.54
N THR A 23 -9.93 -17.53 8.47
CA THR A 23 -10.27 -18.42 7.33
C THR A 23 -9.19 -18.47 6.26
N ILE A 24 -8.15 -17.66 6.39
CA ILE A 24 -6.98 -17.65 5.52
C ILE A 24 -5.74 -17.82 6.39
N THR A 25 -4.78 -18.62 5.93
CA THR A 25 -3.48 -18.78 6.57
C THR A 25 -2.39 -18.53 5.54
N ILE A 26 -1.46 -17.63 5.86
CA ILE A 26 -0.29 -17.34 5.04
C ILE A 26 0.95 -17.74 5.85
N PRO A 27 1.90 -18.50 5.29
CA PRO A 27 3.18 -18.77 5.93
C PRO A 27 3.90 -17.46 6.32
N SER A 28 4.51 -17.43 7.50
CA SER A 28 5.10 -16.20 8.06
C SER A 28 6.29 -15.67 7.24
N ASP A 29 7.07 -16.56 6.64
CA ASP A 29 8.16 -16.22 5.72
C ASP A 29 7.65 -15.56 4.44
N VAL A 30 6.59 -16.13 3.85
CA VAL A 30 5.93 -15.56 2.67
C VAL A 30 5.30 -14.21 3.01
N ALA A 31 4.65 -14.09 4.16
CA ALA A 31 4.10 -12.81 4.62
C ALA A 31 5.20 -11.76 4.77
N ALA A 32 6.38 -12.12 5.28
CA ALA A 32 7.56 -11.25 5.46
C ALA A 32 8.05 -10.68 4.13
N GLU A 33 8.23 -11.55 3.15
CA GLU A 33 8.65 -11.14 1.81
C GLU A 33 7.61 -10.24 1.14
N CYS A 34 6.32 -10.55 1.31
CA CYS A 34 5.24 -9.73 0.77
C CYS A 34 5.13 -8.35 1.46
N ASP A 35 5.25 -8.23 2.79
CA ASP A 35 5.29 -6.92 3.47
C ASP A 35 6.49 -6.09 3.00
N ALA A 36 7.67 -6.71 2.87
CA ALA A 36 8.87 -6.02 2.38
C ALA A 36 8.71 -5.50 0.95
N ALA A 37 8.06 -6.28 0.08
CA ALA A 37 7.72 -5.84 -1.27
C ALA A 37 6.71 -4.68 -1.26
N CYS A 38 5.67 -4.75 -0.42
CA CYS A 38 4.70 -3.67 -0.23
C CYS A 38 5.38 -2.38 0.25
N VAL A 39 6.30 -2.45 1.22
CA VAL A 39 7.08 -1.30 1.71
C VAL A 39 7.87 -0.64 0.59
N THR A 40 8.61 -1.44 -0.17
CA THR A 40 9.45 -0.96 -1.27
C THR A 40 8.59 -0.25 -2.32
N TYR A 41 7.44 -0.84 -2.66
CA TYR A 41 6.56 -0.29 -3.66
C TYR A 41 5.81 0.97 -3.19
N LEU A 42 5.38 1.03 -1.92
CA LEU A 42 4.82 2.25 -1.32
C LEU A 42 5.82 3.41 -1.38
N ALA A 43 7.09 3.16 -1.04
CA ALA A 43 8.13 4.19 -1.13
C ALA A 43 8.31 4.73 -2.56
N HIS A 44 8.18 3.88 -3.58
CA HIS A 44 8.19 4.31 -4.98
C HIS A 44 6.98 5.16 -5.34
N LEU A 45 5.78 4.76 -4.92
CA LEU A 45 4.54 5.49 -5.18
C LEU A 45 4.55 6.87 -4.50
N ASP A 46 5.00 6.94 -3.26
CA ASP A 46 5.16 8.21 -2.53
C ASP A 46 6.16 9.12 -3.21
N LYS A 47 7.29 8.58 -3.68
CA LYS A 47 8.26 9.34 -4.47
C LYS A 47 7.62 9.91 -5.75
N MET A 48 6.88 9.11 -6.50
CA MET A 48 6.17 9.58 -7.71
C MET A 48 5.18 10.69 -7.39
N LYS A 49 4.49 10.61 -6.25
CA LYS A 49 3.53 11.62 -5.79
C LYS A 49 4.23 12.94 -5.43
N VAL A 50 5.39 12.87 -4.78
CA VAL A 50 6.22 14.05 -4.50
C VAL A 50 6.73 14.67 -5.80
N ASP A 51 7.26 13.86 -6.72
CA ASP A 51 7.78 14.32 -8.01
C ASP A 51 6.67 14.98 -8.86
N ALA A 52 5.46 14.41 -8.89
CA ALA A 52 4.30 14.97 -9.57
C ALA A 52 3.87 16.33 -9.00
N ARG A 53 3.91 16.50 -7.68
CA ARG A 53 3.63 17.79 -7.02
C ARG A 53 4.72 18.83 -7.28
N ALA A 54 5.99 18.42 -7.35
CA ALA A 54 7.09 19.32 -7.66
C ALA A 54 6.94 19.94 -9.07
N MET A 55 6.38 19.19 -10.03
CA MET A 55 6.08 19.72 -11.38
C MET A 55 5.03 20.85 -11.37
N ASP A 56 4.12 20.86 -10.39
CA ASP A 56 3.07 21.88 -10.25
C ASP A 56 3.59 23.17 -9.60
N VAL A 57 4.56 23.05 -8.67
CA VAL A 57 4.95 24.16 -7.76
C VAL A 57 6.28 24.83 -8.13
N ALA A 58 7.23 24.15 -8.78
CA ALA A 58 8.64 24.54 -8.67
C ALA A 58 9.19 25.53 -9.70
N THR A 59 8.51 25.83 -10.81
CA THR A 59 9.09 26.74 -11.81
C THR A 59 8.00 27.48 -12.60
N PRO A 60 8.00 28.83 -12.65
CA PRO A 60 7.23 29.56 -13.66
C PRO A 60 7.82 29.25 -15.04
N TRP A 61 7.02 28.72 -15.98
CA TRP A 61 7.53 28.28 -17.29
C TRP A 61 7.88 29.45 -18.24
N GLY A 62 7.83 30.69 -17.74
CA GLY A 62 8.09 31.93 -18.46
C GLY A 62 6.81 32.72 -18.77
N ALA A 63 6.98 33.87 -19.40
CA ALA A 63 5.89 34.80 -19.71
C ALA A 63 5.19 34.52 -21.05
N LEU A 64 5.69 33.56 -21.84
CA LEU A 64 5.09 33.20 -23.12
C LEU A 64 3.72 32.54 -22.87
N LYS A 65 2.71 32.94 -23.64
CA LYS A 65 1.35 32.38 -23.54
C LYS A 65 1.33 30.85 -23.70
N SER A 66 2.13 30.31 -24.62
CA SER A 66 2.28 28.86 -24.82
C SER A 66 2.85 28.14 -23.60
N ALA A 67 3.78 28.76 -22.87
CA ALA A 67 4.35 28.19 -21.65
C ALA A 67 3.32 28.15 -20.52
N GLN A 68 2.51 29.22 -20.37
CA GLN A 68 1.41 29.27 -19.41
C GLN A 68 0.32 28.23 -19.72
N ASP A 69 -0.03 28.08 -21.00
CA ASP A 69 -1.03 27.10 -21.44
C ASP A 69 -0.57 25.65 -21.21
N LEU A 70 0.74 25.40 -21.42
CA LEU A 70 1.34 24.09 -21.17
C LEU A 70 1.39 23.79 -19.67
N GLN A 71 1.83 24.75 -18.85
CA GLN A 71 1.82 24.63 -17.38
C GLN A 71 0.40 24.32 -16.87
N ALA A 72 -0.62 25.03 -17.33
CA ALA A 72 -2.01 24.76 -16.95
C ALA A 72 -2.51 23.38 -17.40
N ARG A 73 -2.05 22.88 -18.56
CA ARG A 73 -2.42 21.54 -19.05
C ARG A 73 -1.77 20.43 -18.23
N PHE A 74 -0.48 20.58 -17.91
CA PHE A 74 0.22 19.62 -17.06
C PHE A 74 -0.29 19.65 -15.61
N GLY A 75 -0.62 20.83 -15.07
CA GLY A 75 -1.26 20.98 -13.76
C GLY A 75 -2.53 20.13 -13.66
N ARG A 76 -3.44 20.24 -14.65
CA ARG A 76 -4.68 19.41 -14.68
C ARG A 76 -4.44 17.90 -14.79
N LEU A 77 -3.32 17.49 -15.40
CA LEU A 77 -2.96 16.07 -15.50
C LEU A 77 -2.32 15.57 -14.20
N ALA A 78 -1.60 16.44 -13.49
CA ALA A 78 -0.96 16.15 -12.22
C ALA A 78 -1.95 16.17 -11.05
N THR A 79 -2.87 17.14 -11.02
CA THR A 79 -3.84 17.41 -9.94
C THR A 79 -5.20 17.88 -10.49
N GLY A 80 -6.27 17.67 -9.72
CA GLY A 80 -7.54 18.39 -9.90
C GLY A 80 -8.58 17.76 -10.83
N THR A 81 -8.44 16.50 -11.23
CA THR A 81 -9.54 15.73 -11.87
C THR A 81 -9.63 14.32 -11.30
N ASP A 82 -10.76 13.62 -11.41
CA ASP A 82 -10.93 12.23 -10.92
C ASP A 82 -9.93 11.21 -11.55
N ARG A 83 -9.16 11.63 -12.55
CA ARG A 83 -8.13 10.84 -13.22
C ARG A 83 -6.76 11.52 -13.23
N SER A 84 -6.54 12.53 -12.38
CA SER A 84 -5.23 13.12 -12.24
C SER A 84 -4.26 12.13 -11.59
N LEU A 85 -2.97 12.32 -11.88
CA LEU A 85 -1.92 11.43 -11.45
C LEU A 85 -1.89 11.27 -9.92
N ASP A 86 -2.14 12.33 -9.16
CA ASP A 86 -2.24 12.28 -7.69
C ASP A 86 -3.36 11.36 -7.18
N ILE A 87 -4.54 11.36 -7.82
CA ILE A 87 -5.66 10.48 -7.46
C ILE A 87 -5.34 9.03 -7.81
N ILE A 88 -4.80 8.79 -9.01
CA ILE A 88 -4.43 7.43 -9.43
C ILE A 88 -3.35 6.88 -8.48
N LEU A 89 -2.31 7.66 -8.18
CA LEU A 89 -1.27 7.24 -7.23
C LEU A 89 -1.85 6.97 -5.85
N GLN A 90 -2.81 7.77 -5.37
CA GLN A 90 -3.48 7.51 -4.10
C GLN A 90 -4.28 6.21 -4.12
N GLN A 91 -5.05 5.93 -5.17
CA GLN A 91 -5.80 4.68 -5.30
C GLN A 91 -4.86 3.46 -5.27
N HIS A 92 -3.70 3.56 -5.93
CA HIS A 92 -2.68 2.52 -5.87
C HIS A 92 -2.09 2.37 -4.46
N ILE A 93 -1.79 3.48 -3.77
CA ILE A 93 -1.31 3.45 -2.37
C ILE A 93 -2.33 2.73 -1.49
N ASP A 94 -3.62 3.10 -1.56
CA ASP A 94 -4.68 2.53 -0.72
C ASP A 94 -4.78 0.99 -0.90
N VAL A 95 -4.66 0.51 -2.14
CA VAL A 95 -4.65 -0.93 -2.43
C VAL A 95 -3.45 -1.63 -1.80
N ILE A 96 -2.25 -1.06 -1.93
CA ILE A 96 -1.02 -1.67 -1.39
C ILE A 96 -0.98 -1.60 0.13
N GLU A 97 -1.54 -0.56 0.75
CA GLU A 97 -1.71 -0.49 2.20
C GLU A 97 -2.67 -1.57 2.71
N SER A 98 -3.77 -1.82 1.99
CA SER A 98 -4.70 -2.91 2.33
C SER A 98 -4.03 -4.29 2.20
N MET A 99 -3.21 -4.50 1.17
CA MET A 99 -2.37 -5.71 1.04
C MET A 99 -1.43 -5.87 2.23
N ARG A 100 -0.73 -4.79 2.60
CA ARG A 100 0.24 -4.79 3.68
C ARG A 100 -0.39 -5.11 5.04
N MET A 101 -1.60 -4.59 5.28
CA MET A 101 -2.37 -4.89 6.50
C MET A 101 -2.60 -6.39 6.67
N LEU A 102 -2.93 -7.10 5.58
CA LEU A 102 -3.15 -8.53 5.59
C LEU A 102 -1.87 -9.27 6.02
N PHE A 103 -0.74 -8.97 5.38
CA PHE A 103 0.52 -9.66 5.66
C PHE A 103 1.03 -9.42 7.06
N ARG A 104 0.88 -8.20 7.58
CA ARG A 104 1.35 -7.83 8.92
C ARG A 104 0.71 -8.62 10.05
N ARG A 105 -0.56 -8.98 9.90
CA ARG A 105 -1.29 -9.78 10.89
C ARG A 105 -0.68 -11.15 11.11
N TYR A 106 -0.13 -11.75 10.05
CA TYR A 106 0.52 -13.04 10.16
C TYR A 106 1.86 -12.98 10.91
N PHE A 107 2.47 -11.80 11.11
CA PHE A 107 3.60 -11.65 12.05
C PHE A 107 3.11 -11.64 13.50
N ASP A 108 2.12 -10.79 13.79
CA ASP A 108 1.59 -10.61 15.15
C ASP A 108 1.03 -11.93 15.71
N GLU A 109 0.31 -12.70 14.87
CA GLU A 109 -0.21 -14.02 15.23
C GLU A 109 0.90 -15.07 15.44
N THR A 110 1.96 -15.03 14.62
CA THR A 110 3.08 -15.97 14.74
C THR A 110 3.90 -15.69 16.00
N GLU A 111 4.22 -14.43 16.30
CA GLU A 111 4.93 -14.05 17.54
C GLU A 111 4.11 -14.40 18.79
N ALA A 112 2.80 -14.16 18.77
CA ALA A 112 1.91 -14.52 19.88
C ALA A 112 1.85 -16.04 20.08
N THR A 113 1.77 -16.81 18.99
CA THR A 113 1.74 -18.28 19.03
C THR A 113 3.07 -18.86 19.53
N ASP A 114 4.20 -18.33 19.07
CA ASP A 114 5.52 -18.78 19.50
C ASP A 114 5.78 -18.43 20.98
N THR A 115 5.42 -17.23 21.41
CA THR A 115 5.50 -16.82 22.83
C THR A 115 4.65 -17.71 23.72
N GLN A 116 3.40 -18.01 23.33
CA GLN A 116 2.52 -18.90 24.08
C GLN A 116 3.05 -20.33 24.12
N THR A 117 3.62 -20.81 23.02
CA THR A 117 4.19 -22.16 22.92
C THR A 117 5.44 -22.29 23.79
N ALA A 118 6.35 -21.31 23.73
CA ALA A 118 7.53 -21.25 24.60
C ALA A 118 7.16 -21.18 26.08
N ALA A 119 6.13 -20.41 26.45
CA ALA A 119 5.62 -20.34 27.82
C ALA A 119 5.07 -21.69 28.29
N ASN A 120 4.28 -22.38 27.44
CA ASN A 120 3.73 -23.70 27.75
C ASN A 120 4.84 -24.76 27.91
N VAL A 121 5.84 -24.78 27.02
CA VAL A 121 6.99 -25.71 27.11
C VAL A 121 7.78 -25.46 28.39
N THR A 122 7.99 -24.20 28.76
CA THR A 122 8.67 -23.83 30.01
C THR A 122 7.86 -24.31 31.22
N ALA A 123 6.54 -24.17 31.20
CA ALA A 123 5.66 -24.64 32.28
C ALA A 123 5.61 -26.17 32.42
N LEU A 124 5.86 -26.91 31.34
CA LEU A 124 5.88 -28.38 31.31
C LEU A 124 7.25 -28.99 31.64
N THR A 125 8.31 -28.18 31.69
CA THR A 125 9.67 -28.63 32.02
C THR A 125 9.87 -28.61 33.53
N PRO A 126 10.06 -29.76 34.22
CA PRO A 126 10.27 -29.78 35.66
C PRO A 126 11.59 -29.08 36.05
N PRO A 127 11.69 -28.48 37.23
CA PRO A 127 12.95 -27.92 37.72
C PRO A 127 13.98 -29.04 37.91
N ASN A 128 15.20 -28.81 37.39
CA ASN A 128 16.36 -29.68 37.60
C ASN A 128 16.87 -29.61 39.03
#